data_AF-K0SMP8-F1
#
_entry.id   AF-K0SMP8-F1
#
_cell.length_a   1.000
_cell.length_b   1.000
_cell.length_c   1.000
_cell.angle_alpha   90.00
_cell.angle_beta   90.00
_cell.angle_gamma   90.00
#
_symmetry.space_group_name_H-M   'P 1'
#
loop_
_entity.id
_entity.type
_entity.pdbx_description
1 polymer ?
#
loop_
_entity_poly.entity_id
_entity_poly.type
_entity_poly.pdbx_seq_one_letter_code
_entity_poly.pdbx_strand_id
1 'polypeptide(L)'
;MMGCFSSSETNAFCDCTALLQQVSIPPSVTELGDGAFSGCSNLTDVQFAHKGALQVIGNYAFCNCLALQQVSIPPSVTELGDGAFRGCSNLTDVQFAHEGALQVVGNDAFCNCTALQQLSIPPSVTKLGHAFMGCRNLAEVILLGEGFLDLDHLSGEAALNKTKINEMFGPGLSAFSDCRLTTIKIELSQRVARLPIECRRSVEGEIPDMQRLELTQDGNIFASYAVIRRLLGSMNVQDTNNQTAASLHRLLRLISFHELKESSILTELAIWKSRIDQATTPVQPKERSEYRVLIPDPAKCLIMEYCGFTGFLEPTIEGD
;
A
#
# COMPACT_ATOMS: atom_id res chain seq x y z
N MET A 1 10.58 -32.30 -13.11
CA MET A 1 11.91 -31.97 -13.70
C MET A 1 12.10 -30.46 -13.53
N MET A 2 13.28 -30.00 -13.11
CA MET A 2 13.59 -28.56 -12.98
C MET A 2 14.09 -28.07 -14.35
N GLY A 3 13.34 -27.18 -14.99
CA GLY A 3 13.75 -26.57 -16.26
C GLY A 3 14.57 -25.31 -16.00
N CYS A 4 15.77 -25.19 -16.59
CA CYS A 4 16.51 -23.93 -16.61
C CYS A 4 16.09 -23.15 -17.87
N PHE A 5 15.45 -22.00 -17.68
CA PHE A 5 15.05 -21.09 -18.77
C PHE A 5 16.20 -20.13 -19.07
N SER A 6 16.63 -19.99 -20.34
CA SER A 6 17.84 -19.20 -20.68
C SER A 6 17.63 -17.96 -21.56
N SER A 7 16.44 -17.67 -22.09
CA SER A 7 16.24 -16.45 -22.90
C SER A 7 14.77 -16.20 -23.26
N SER A 8 14.48 -14.96 -23.65
CA SER A 8 13.23 -14.29 -24.05
C SER A 8 12.39 -14.95 -25.15
N GLU A 9 12.42 -16.28 -25.27
CA GLU A 9 11.76 -17.02 -26.32
C GLU A 9 10.25 -17.12 -26.07
N THR A 10 9.48 -16.63 -27.04
CA THR A 10 8.03 -16.83 -27.12
C THR A 10 7.72 -18.32 -27.13
N ASN A 11 6.77 -18.76 -26.30
CA ASN A 11 6.31 -20.15 -26.20
C ASN A 11 7.38 -21.19 -25.83
N ALA A 12 8.51 -20.82 -25.20
CA ALA A 12 9.64 -21.71 -24.92
C ALA A 12 9.26 -23.06 -24.27
N PHE A 13 8.29 -23.06 -23.38
CA PHE A 13 7.73 -24.23 -22.68
C PHE A 13 6.21 -24.31 -22.81
N CYS A 14 5.62 -23.76 -23.88
CA CYS A 14 4.18 -23.80 -24.10
C CYS A 14 3.66 -25.26 -24.17
N ASP A 15 2.53 -25.52 -23.52
CA ASP A 15 1.87 -26.83 -23.38
C ASP A 15 2.80 -27.95 -22.88
N CYS A 16 3.84 -27.61 -22.11
CA CYS A 16 4.66 -28.57 -21.37
C CYS A 16 3.87 -29.18 -20.21
N THR A 17 2.88 -30.01 -20.57
CA THR A 17 1.93 -30.68 -19.68
C THR A 17 2.55 -31.89 -18.97
N ALA A 18 3.64 -32.44 -19.50
CA ALA A 18 4.36 -33.55 -18.90
C ALA A 18 5.57 -33.04 -18.09
N LEU A 19 5.48 -33.08 -16.76
CA LEU A 19 6.59 -33.06 -15.79
C LEU A 19 7.22 -31.73 -15.36
N LEU A 20 6.87 -30.57 -15.95
CA LEU A 20 7.37 -29.29 -15.44
C LEU A 20 6.57 -28.86 -14.21
N GLN A 21 7.15 -29.07 -13.04
CA GLN A 21 6.55 -28.72 -11.74
C GLN A 21 7.13 -27.45 -11.13
N GLN A 22 8.38 -27.13 -11.49
CA GLN A 22 9.11 -25.99 -10.95
C GLN A 22 9.96 -25.38 -12.06
N VAL A 23 10.03 -24.06 -12.07
CA VAL A 23 10.91 -23.31 -12.96
C VAL A 23 11.71 -22.30 -12.15
N SER A 24 12.99 -22.17 -12.48
CA SER A 24 13.87 -21.14 -11.94
C SER A 24 14.28 -20.19 -13.06
N ILE A 25 13.93 -18.91 -12.93
CA ILE A 25 14.28 -17.84 -13.87
C ILE A 25 15.61 -17.20 -13.44
N PRO A 26 16.69 -17.36 -14.22
CA PRO A 26 18.02 -16.89 -13.84
C PRO A 26 18.13 -15.35 -13.94
N PRO A 27 19.13 -14.75 -13.25
CA PRO A 27 19.24 -13.30 -13.16
C PRO A 27 19.53 -12.59 -14.49
N SER A 28 20.00 -13.33 -15.51
CA SER A 28 20.27 -12.82 -16.85
C SER A 28 19.01 -12.55 -17.68
N VAL A 29 17.85 -13.07 -17.26
CA VAL A 29 16.59 -12.87 -17.98
C VAL A 29 16.04 -11.49 -17.65
N THR A 30 15.88 -10.66 -18.68
CA THR A 30 15.28 -9.32 -18.58
C THR A 30 13.80 -9.32 -18.95
N GLU A 31 13.36 -10.31 -19.73
CA GLU A 31 11.98 -10.43 -20.21
C GLU A 31 11.60 -11.92 -20.35
N LEU A 32 10.41 -12.27 -19.85
CA LEU A 32 9.77 -13.54 -20.18
C LEU A 32 8.89 -13.33 -21.41
N GLY A 33 9.19 -14.06 -22.49
CA GLY A 33 8.45 -13.95 -23.74
C GLY A 33 6.99 -14.39 -23.63
N ASP A 34 6.19 -13.95 -24.59
CA ASP A 34 4.78 -14.30 -24.68
C ASP A 34 4.57 -15.82 -24.66
N GLY A 35 3.63 -16.29 -23.84
CA GLY A 35 3.27 -17.71 -23.73
C GLY A 35 4.39 -18.62 -23.23
N ALA A 36 5.49 -18.08 -22.67
CA ALA A 36 6.69 -18.85 -22.30
C ALA A 36 6.40 -20.16 -21.53
N PHE A 37 5.43 -20.16 -20.63
CA PHE A 37 4.96 -21.31 -19.84
C PHE A 37 3.44 -21.51 -19.94
N SER A 38 2.81 -20.99 -21.00
CA SER A 38 1.37 -21.18 -21.22
C SER A 38 1.03 -22.67 -21.27
N GLY A 39 -0.04 -23.10 -20.61
CA GLY A 39 -0.48 -24.49 -20.59
C GLY A 39 0.37 -25.45 -19.75
N CYS A 40 1.37 -24.97 -19.01
CA CYS A 40 2.13 -25.76 -18.03
C CYS A 40 1.26 -26.13 -16.81
N SER A 41 0.25 -26.97 -17.01
CA SER A 41 -0.82 -27.25 -16.05
C SER A 41 -0.36 -27.92 -14.75
N ASN A 42 0.85 -28.51 -14.74
CA ASN A 42 1.48 -29.12 -13.58
C ASN A 42 2.52 -28.21 -12.88
N LEU A 43 2.74 -26.98 -13.36
CA LEU A 43 3.68 -26.04 -12.76
C LEU A 43 3.13 -25.54 -11.42
N THR A 44 3.83 -25.87 -10.34
CA THR A 44 3.45 -25.53 -8.97
C THR A 44 4.23 -24.35 -8.39
N ASP A 45 5.44 -24.11 -8.89
CA ASP A 45 6.38 -23.13 -8.31
C ASP A 45 7.18 -22.40 -9.40
N VAL A 46 7.29 -21.08 -9.25
CA VAL A 46 8.06 -20.19 -10.13
C VAL A 46 9.02 -19.38 -9.26
N GLN A 47 10.31 -19.63 -9.41
CA GLN A 47 11.36 -18.96 -8.65
C GLN A 47 12.07 -17.95 -9.51
N PHE A 48 12.07 -16.69 -9.07
CA PHE A 48 12.84 -15.63 -9.70
C PHE A 48 14.12 -15.36 -8.91
N ALA A 49 15.23 -15.11 -9.60
CA ALA A 49 16.49 -14.78 -8.95
C ALA A 49 16.38 -13.48 -8.13
N HIS A 50 16.86 -13.49 -6.88
CA HIS A 50 16.83 -12.33 -5.96
C HIS A 50 17.52 -11.05 -6.47
N LYS A 51 18.43 -11.16 -7.44
CA LYS A 51 19.11 -10.03 -8.11
C LYS A 51 18.85 -10.02 -9.62
N GLY A 52 17.70 -10.54 -10.04
CA GLY A 52 17.32 -10.57 -11.44
C GLY A 52 17.02 -9.18 -11.99
N ALA A 53 17.26 -9.02 -13.29
CA ALA A 53 16.93 -7.81 -14.04
C ALA A 53 15.60 -7.96 -14.80
N LEU A 54 14.72 -8.86 -14.36
CA LEU A 54 13.45 -9.14 -15.04
C LEU A 54 12.54 -7.91 -14.93
N GLN A 55 12.20 -7.33 -16.08
CA GLN A 55 11.37 -6.13 -16.20
C GLN A 55 9.95 -6.48 -16.68
N VAL A 56 9.82 -7.47 -17.57
CA VAL A 56 8.55 -7.77 -18.23
C VAL A 56 8.21 -9.25 -18.11
N ILE A 57 6.98 -9.53 -17.70
CA ILE A 57 6.34 -10.84 -17.87
C ILE A 57 5.36 -10.73 -19.02
N GLY A 58 5.68 -11.35 -20.16
CA GLY A 58 4.95 -11.19 -21.42
C GLY A 58 3.51 -11.70 -21.40
N ASN A 59 2.82 -11.49 -22.51
CA ASN A 59 1.43 -11.86 -22.69
C ASN A 59 1.26 -13.37 -22.53
N TYR A 60 0.26 -13.80 -21.75
CA TYR A 60 -0.03 -15.22 -21.52
C TYR A 60 1.15 -16.06 -20.98
N ALA A 61 2.20 -15.44 -20.43
CA ALA A 61 3.44 -16.13 -20.05
C ALA A 61 3.23 -17.35 -19.15
N PHE A 62 2.24 -17.32 -18.26
CA PHE A 62 1.84 -18.42 -17.36
C PHE A 62 0.35 -18.76 -17.52
N CYS A 63 -0.26 -18.47 -18.67
CA CYS A 63 -1.67 -18.76 -18.92
C CYS A 63 -1.99 -20.25 -18.69
N ASN A 64 -3.09 -20.57 -18.02
CA ASN A 64 -3.54 -21.92 -17.69
C ASN A 64 -2.49 -22.79 -16.94
N CYS A 65 -1.63 -22.20 -16.12
CA CYS A 65 -0.82 -22.94 -15.14
C CYS A 65 -1.70 -23.39 -13.97
N LEU A 66 -2.52 -24.42 -14.20
CA LEU A 66 -3.60 -24.84 -13.29
C LEU A 66 -3.13 -25.29 -11.90
N ALA A 67 -1.89 -25.77 -11.76
CA ALA A 67 -1.32 -26.19 -10.47
C ALA A 67 -0.60 -25.07 -9.70
N LEU A 68 -0.43 -23.89 -10.29
CA LEU A 68 0.31 -22.79 -9.67
C LEU A 68 -0.52 -22.21 -8.51
N GLN A 69 0.04 -22.26 -7.30
CA GLN A 69 -0.68 -21.84 -6.09
C GLN A 69 -0.27 -20.46 -5.60
N GLN A 70 0.99 -20.09 -5.81
CA GLN A 70 1.57 -18.84 -5.34
C GLN A 70 2.54 -18.31 -6.38
N VAL A 71 2.67 -16.99 -6.47
CA VAL A 71 3.73 -16.36 -7.26
C VAL A 71 4.20 -15.08 -6.58
N SER A 72 5.52 -14.95 -6.43
CA SER A 72 6.14 -13.72 -5.93
C SER A 72 6.75 -12.96 -7.11
N ILE A 73 6.12 -11.85 -7.49
CA ILE A 73 6.58 -11.00 -8.58
C ILE A 73 7.80 -10.19 -8.12
N PRO A 74 8.95 -10.27 -8.81
CA PRO A 74 10.15 -9.55 -8.42
C PRO A 74 9.97 -8.02 -8.41
N PRO A 75 10.66 -7.30 -7.51
CA PRO A 75 10.56 -5.83 -7.42
C PRO A 75 10.99 -5.10 -8.69
N SER A 76 11.82 -5.73 -9.53
CA SER A 76 12.30 -5.17 -10.80
C SER A 76 11.25 -5.18 -11.92
N VAL A 77 10.18 -5.97 -11.78
CA VAL A 77 9.15 -6.09 -12.83
C VAL A 77 8.36 -4.79 -12.89
N THR A 78 8.30 -4.21 -14.08
CA THR A 78 7.57 -2.98 -14.39
C THR A 78 6.23 -3.26 -15.06
N GLU A 79 6.10 -4.41 -15.74
CA GLU A 79 4.93 -4.75 -16.55
C GLU A 79 4.56 -6.24 -16.47
N LEU A 80 3.27 -6.50 -16.28
CA LEU A 80 2.64 -7.79 -16.54
C LEU A 80 1.78 -7.66 -17.81
N GLY A 81 2.08 -8.48 -18.82
CA GLY A 81 1.36 -8.50 -20.08
C GLY A 81 -0.07 -9.01 -19.98
N ASP A 82 -0.80 -8.89 -21.08
CA ASP A 82 -2.19 -9.31 -21.17
C ASP A 82 -2.30 -10.82 -20.93
N GLY A 83 -3.20 -11.22 -20.04
CA GLY A 83 -3.42 -12.62 -19.71
C GLY A 83 -2.26 -13.36 -19.07
N ALA A 84 -1.22 -12.67 -18.55
CA ALA A 84 0.02 -13.28 -18.06
C ALA A 84 -0.19 -14.49 -17.13
N PHE A 85 -1.17 -14.47 -16.23
CA PHE A 85 -1.56 -15.56 -15.32
C PHE A 85 -3.04 -15.96 -15.51
N ARG A 86 -3.61 -15.71 -16.69
CA ARG A 86 -5.01 -16.02 -16.99
C ARG A 86 -5.29 -17.51 -16.80
N GLY A 87 -6.36 -17.84 -16.08
CA GLY A 87 -6.81 -19.21 -15.89
C GLY A 87 -5.98 -20.02 -14.89
N CYS A 88 -5.04 -19.41 -14.15
CA CYS A 88 -4.36 -20.03 -13.00
C CYS A 88 -5.36 -20.24 -11.84
N SER A 89 -6.26 -21.20 -12.00
CA SER A 89 -7.46 -21.33 -11.16
C SER A 89 -7.18 -21.72 -9.70
N ASN A 90 -6.02 -22.31 -9.41
CA ASN A 90 -5.53 -22.63 -8.07
C ASN A 90 -4.62 -21.55 -7.46
N LEU A 91 -4.37 -20.43 -8.15
CA LEU A 91 -3.55 -19.35 -7.65
C LEU A 91 -4.25 -18.68 -6.46
N THR A 92 -3.72 -18.93 -5.26
CA THR A 92 -4.26 -18.44 -3.97
C THR A 92 -3.60 -17.16 -3.51
N ASP A 93 -2.34 -16.93 -3.89
CA ASP A 93 -1.55 -15.81 -3.41
C ASP A 93 -0.70 -15.21 -4.55
N VAL A 94 -0.69 -13.88 -4.62
CA VAL A 94 0.16 -13.11 -5.53
C VAL A 94 0.85 -12.04 -4.72
N GLN A 95 2.17 -12.14 -4.61
CA GLN A 95 2.97 -11.21 -3.83
C GLN A 95 3.64 -10.22 -4.76
N PHE A 96 3.41 -8.94 -4.50
CA PHE A 96 4.17 -7.86 -5.12
C PHE A 96 5.08 -7.23 -4.07
N ALA A 97 6.25 -6.76 -4.49
CA ALA A 97 7.11 -5.98 -3.63
C ALA A 97 6.45 -4.64 -3.28
N HIS A 98 6.46 -4.27 -2.00
CA HIS A 98 5.91 -3.00 -1.49
C HIS A 98 6.59 -1.79 -2.17
N GLU A 99 7.92 -1.82 -2.25
CA GLU A 99 8.75 -0.84 -2.99
C GLU A 99 9.13 -1.37 -4.39
N GLY A 100 8.16 -1.95 -5.10
CA GLY A 100 8.35 -2.48 -6.45
C GLY A 100 8.26 -1.41 -7.55
N ALA A 101 8.71 -1.76 -8.75
CA ALA A 101 8.64 -0.91 -9.93
C ALA A 101 7.39 -1.15 -10.79
N LEU A 102 6.48 -2.05 -10.39
CA LEU A 102 5.33 -2.48 -11.18
C LEU A 102 4.39 -1.30 -11.48
N GLN A 103 4.27 -0.93 -12.75
CA GLN A 103 3.43 0.17 -13.22
C GLN A 103 2.14 -0.32 -13.87
N VAL A 104 2.25 -1.38 -14.67
CA VAL A 104 1.18 -1.83 -15.57
C VAL A 104 0.85 -3.29 -15.29
N VAL A 105 -0.45 -3.55 -15.08
CA VAL A 105 -1.02 -4.90 -15.11
C VAL A 105 -1.99 -4.96 -16.29
N GLY A 106 -1.65 -5.79 -17.27
CA GLY A 106 -2.39 -5.95 -18.52
C GLY A 106 -3.83 -6.43 -18.34
N ASN A 107 -4.58 -6.36 -19.43
CA ASN A 107 -5.95 -6.87 -19.48
C ASN A 107 -5.94 -8.38 -19.21
N ASP A 108 -6.93 -8.84 -18.44
CA ASP A 108 -7.08 -10.26 -18.09
C ASP A 108 -5.86 -10.92 -17.43
N ALA A 109 -4.87 -10.15 -16.95
CA ALA A 109 -3.61 -10.68 -16.43
C ALA A 109 -3.80 -11.78 -15.37
N PHE A 110 -4.83 -11.69 -14.54
CA PHE A 110 -5.23 -12.69 -13.54
C PHE A 110 -6.67 -13.18 -13.76
N CYS A 111 -7.21 -13.05 -14.97
CA CYS A 111 -8.59 -13.42 -15.26
C CYS A 111 -8.84 -14.90 -14.92
N ASN A 112 -9.96 -15.20 -14.26
CA ASN A 112 -10.34 -16.54 -13.80
C ASN A 112 -9.34 -17.21 -12.82
N CYS A 113 -8.53 -16.45 -12.08
CA CYS A 113 -7.81 -16.95 -10.90
C CYS A 113 -8.78 -17.18 -9.74
N THR A 114 -9.59 -18.24 -9.84
CA THR A 114 -10.76 -18.43 -8.96
C THR A 114 -10.43 -18.73 -7.50
N ALA A 115 -9.22 -19.18 -7.18
CA ALA A 115 -8.79 -19.45 -5.80
C ALA A 115 -8.26 -18.21 -5.07
N LEU A 116 -7.99 -17.10 -5.78
CA LEU A 116 -7.47 -15.87 -5.19
C LEU A 116 -8.52 -15.24 -4.29
N GLN A 117 -8.19 -15.00 -3.02
CA GLN A 117 -9.12 -14.47 -2.01
C GLN A 117 -8.82 -13.03 -1.61
N GLN A 118 -7.54 -12.70 -1.56
CA GLN A 118 -7.02 -11.41 -1.17
C GLN A 118 -5.91 -11.00 -2.15
N LEU A 119 -5.75 -9.70 -2.35
CA LEU A 119 -4.71 -9.15 -3.22
C LEU A 119 -4.17 -7.85 -2.62
N SER A 120 -2.86 -7.72 -2.51
CA SER A 120 -2.22 -6.44 -2.18
C SER A 120 -1.71 -5.77 -3.46
N ILE A 121 -2.04 -4.51 -3.70
CA ILE A 121 -1.62 -3.75 -4.88
C ILE A 121 -0.60 -2.69 -4.43
N PRO A 122 0.63 -2.70 -4.95
CA PRO A 122 1.67 -1.74 -4.57
C PRO A 122 1.36 -0.33 -5.09
N PRO A 123 1.88 0.73 -4.42
CA PRO A 123 1.58 2.12 -4.77
C PRO A 123 2.09 2.52 -6.15
N SER A 124 3.04 1.76 -6.69
CA SER A 124 3.64 1.97 -8.00
C SER A 124 2.68 1.68 -9.16
N VAL A 125 1.63 0.87 -8.95
CA VAL A 125 0.69 0.51 -10.02
C VAL A 125 -0.11 1.74 -10.40
N THR A 126 -0.01 2.14 -11.67
CA THR A 126 -0.74 3.29 -12.22
C THR A 126 -1.84 2.89 -13.19
N LYS A 127 -1.75 1.67 -13.77
CA LYS A 127 -2.73 1.15 -14.71
C LYS A 127 -3.06 -0.30 -14.42
N LEU A 128 -4.34 -0.57 -14.15
CA LEU A 128 -4.90 -1.90 -14.00
C LEU A 128 -5.94 -2.13 -15.11
N GLY A 129 -5.67 -3.07 -16.03
CA GLY A 129 -6.66 -3.48 -17.02
C GLY A 129 -7.87 -4.21 -16.39
N HIS A 130 -8.64 -4.94 -17.20
CA HIS A 130 -9.63 -5.91 -16.70
C HIS A 130 -8.97 -7.14 -16.02
N ALA A 131 -7.91 -6.89 -15.25
CA ALA A 131 -6.91 -7.87 -14.85
C ALA A 131 -7.49 -9.01 -14.01
N PHE A 132 -8.48 -8.74 -13.14
CA PHE A 132 -9.01 -9.73 -12.20
C PHE A 132 -10.40 -10.23 -12.57
N MET A 133 -10.85 -10.04 -13.81
CA MET A 133 -12.17 -10.50 -14.25
C MET A 133 -12.40 -11.99 -13.93
N GLY A 134 -13.51 -12.31 -13.26
CA GLY A 134 -13.87 -13.69 -12.92
C GLY A 134 -13.10 -14.31 -11.74
N CYS A 135 -12.35 -13.53 -10.95
CA CYS A 135 -11.77 -13.99 -9.68
C CYS A 135 -12.88 -14.15 -8.62
N ARG A 136 -13.66 -15.23 -8.73
CA ARG A 136 -14.92 -15.43 -7.99
C ARG A 136 -14.79 -15.51 -6.47
N ASN A 137 -13.62 -15.79 -5.92
CA ASN A 137 -13.39 -15.82 -4.47
C ASN A 137 -12.65 -14.58 -3.96
N LEU A 138 -12.25 -13.64 -4.83
CA LEU A 138 -11.57 -12.42 -4.44
C LEU A 138 -12.56 -11.53 -3.68
N ALA A 139 -12.35 -11.43 -2.37
CA ALA A 139 -13.23 -10.75 -1.43
C ALA A 139 -12.61 -9.45 -0.89
N GLU A 140 -11.28 -9.40 -0.83
CA GLU A 140 -10.54 -8.27 -0.27
C GLU A 140 -9.40 -7.82 -1.18
N VAL A 141 -9.29 -6.50 -1.37
CA VAL A 141 -8.14 -5.88 -2.04
C VAL A 141 -7.51 -4.87 -1.08
N ILE A 142 -6.21 -4.98 -0.85
CA ILE A 142 -5.41 -4.06 -0.05
C ILE A 142 -4.65 -3.14 -1.01
N LEU A 143 -4.78 -1.84 -0.83
CA LEU A 143 -4.00 -0.83 -1.53
C LEU A 143 -2.87 -0.39 -0.61
N LEU A 144 -1.64 -0.68 -1.02
CA LEU A 144 -0.44 -0.33 -0.27
C LEU A 144 -0.12 1.14 -0.58
N GLY A 145 -0.50 2.05 0.32
CA GLY A 145 -0.19 3.47 0.23
C GLY A 145 -1.41 4.40 0.28
N GLU A 146 -1.18 5.59 0.84
CA GLU A 146 -2.21 6.59 1.10
C GLU A 146 -2.63 7.41 -0.11
N GLY A 147 -2.02 7.17 -1.28
CA GLY A 147 -2.26 7.99 -2.47
C GLY A 147 -3.72 7.96 -2.96
N PHE A 148 -4.55 7.06 -2.43
CA PHE A 148 -5.99 6.94 -2.71
C PHE A 148 -6.86 7.73 -1.72
N LEU A 149 -6.26 8.45 -0.79
CA LEU A 149 -6.93 9.27 0.20
C LEU A 149 -6.73 10.76 -0.10
N ASP A 150 -7.80 11.53 -0.02
CA ASP A 150 -7.76 12.99 -0.13
C ASP A 150 -7.55 13.60 1.27
N LEU A 151 -6.30 13.57 1.74
CA LEU A 151 -5.93 14.00 3.08
C LEU A 151 -5.88 15.53 3.26
N ASP A 152 -5.71 16.28 2.17
CA ASP A 152 -5.57 17.75 2.19
C ASP A 152 -6.89 18.50 2.44
N HIS A 153 -8.03 17.82 2.28
CA HIS A 153 -9.37 18.43 2.32
C HIS A 153 -10.33 17.68 3.24
N LEU A 154 -9.84 17.18 4.38
CA LEU A 154 -10.65 16.47 5.39
C LEU A 154 -11.64 17.40 6.13
N SER A 155 -12.44 18.20 5.41
CA SER A 155 -13.54 19.01 5.93
C SER A 155 -14.79 18.19 6.32
N GLY A 156 -14.63 16.88 6.56
CA GLY A 156 -15.67 15.98 7.04
C GLY A 156 -16.41 15.18 5.96
N GLU A 157 -16.13 15.41 4.67
CA GLU A 157 -16.79 14.70 3.57
C GLU A 157 -15.77 14.02 2.63
N ALA A 158 -15.71 12.69 2.71
CA ALA A 158 -14.97 11.76 1.86
C ALA A 158 -13.44 11.87 1.88
N ALA A 159 -12.81 11.10 2.77
CA ALA A 159 -11.37 10.82 2.72
C ALA A 159 -10.94 10.01 1.48
N LEU A 160 -11.86 9.51 0.66
CA LEU A 160 -11.58 8.57 -0.43
C LEU A 160 -11.54 9.29 -1.79
N ASN A 161 -10.39 9.22 -2.48
CA ASN A 161 -10.23 9.77 -3.83
C ASN A 161 -10.87 8.85 -4.87
N LYS A 162 -12.18 9.04 -5.10
CA LYS A 162 -12.96 8.25 -6.07
C LYS A 162 -12.46 8.39 -7.51
N THR A 163 -11.89 9.55 -7.86
CA THR A 163 -11.36 9.80 -9.21
C THR A 163 -10.19 8.88 -9.47
N LYS A 164 -9.19 8.86 -8.59
CA LYS A 164 -8.01 8.00 -8.72
C LYS A 164 -8.34 6.51 -8.67
N ILE A 165 -9.31 6.12 -7.84
CA ILE A 165 -9.83 4.74 -7.81
C ILE A 165 -10.44 4.36 -9.17
N ASN A 166 -11.26 5.23 -9.78
CA ASN A 166 -11.85 4.96 -11.08
C ASN A 166 -10.82 5.01 -12.22
N GLU A 167 -9.81 5.88 -12.14
CA GLU A 167 -8.70 5.93 -13.10
C GLU A 167 -7.87 4.65 -13.06
N MET A 168 -7.58 4.14 -11.85
CA MET A 168 -6.78 2.93 -11.69
C MET A 168 -7.54 1.64 -12.00
N PHE A 169 -8.74 1.45 -11.43
CA PHE A 169 -9.51 0.21 -11.54
C PHE A 169 -10.55 0.21 -12.65
N GLY A 170 -10.67 1.32 -13.38
CA GLY A 170 -11.72 1.55 -14.35
C GLY A 170 -13.08 1.88 -13.71
N PRO A 171 -14.02 2.43 -14.50
CA PRO A 171 -15.31 2.85 -14.01
C PRO A 171 -16.11 1.67 -13.44
N GLY A 172 -16.59 1.84 -12.21
CA GLY A 172 -17.37 0.80 -11.53
C GLY A 172 -16.54 -0.40 -11.06
N LEU A 173 -15.23 -0.20 -10.86
CA LEU A 173 -14.25 -1.23 -10.51
C LEU A 173 -14.22 -2.36 -11.55
N SER A 174 -14.20 -1.98 -12.84
CA SER A 174 -14.27 -2.92 -13.96
C SER A 174 -13.08 -3.89 -14.02
N ALA A 175 -11.96 -3.55 -13.41
CA ALA A 175 -10.83 -4.45 -13.19
C ALA A 175 -11.19 -5.72 -12.41
N PHE A 176 -12.27 -5.67 -11.62
CA PHE A 176 -12.76 -6.74 -10.75
C PHE A 176 -14.16 -7.23 -11.18
N SER A 177 -14.51 -7.13 -12.46
CA SER A 177 -15.77 -7.69 -12.97
C SER A 177 -15.91 -9.16 -12.58
N ASP A 178 -17.14 -9.58 -12.25
CA ASP A 178 -17.45 -10.94 -11.79
C ASP A 178 -16.66 -11.45 -10.56
N CYS A 179 -16.02 -10.56 -9.79
CA CYS A 179 -15.42 -10.88 -8.49
C CYS A 179 -16.47 -10.81 -7.37
N ARG A 180 -16.20 -11.38 -6.19
CA ARG A 180 -17.04 -11.23 -4.99
C ARG A 180 -16.47 -10.21 -4.01
N LEU A 181 -15.88 -9.13 -4.55
CA LEU A 181 -15.22 -8.10 -3.76
C LEU A 181 -16.21 -7.43 -2.79
N THR A 182 -15.92 -7.53 -1.49
CA THR A 182 -16.71 -6.92 -0.42
C THR A 182 -15.99 -5.79 0.26
N THR A 183 -14.65 -5.81 0.27
CA THR A 183 -13.83 -4.90 1.05
C THR A 183 -12.65 -4.39 0.21
N ILE A 184 -12.39 -3.09 0.28
CA ILE A 184 -11.10 -2.51 -0.10
C ILE A 184 -10.48 -1.92 1.15
N LYS A 185 -9.24 -2.32 1.45
CA LYS A 185 -8.44 -1.75 2.52
C LYS A 185 -7.41 -0.82 1.93
N ILE A 186 -7.14 0.28 2.62
CA ILE A 186 -6.08 1.22 2.26
C ILE A 186 -5.11 1.25 3.42
N GLU A 187 -3.85 0.92 3.14
CA GLU A 187 -2.76 1.04 4.12
C GLU A 187 -2.52 2.52 4.43
N LEU A 188 -2.52 2.84 5.73
CA LEU A 188 -2.32 4.18 6.25
C LEU A 188 -0.84 4.42 6.59
N SER A 189 -0.50 5.69 6.67
CA SER A 189 0.84 6.26 6.59
C SER A 189 1.95 5.45 7.26
N GLN A 190 3.12 5.44 6.63
CA GLN A 190 4.37 5.19 7.34
C GLN A 190 4.72 6.27 8.37
N ARG A 191 3.92 7.34 8.54
CA ARG A 191 4.20 8.39 9.55
C ARG A 191 4.12 7.82 10.96
N VAL A 192 3.20 6.88 11.22
CA VAL A 192 3.15 6.15 12.50
C VAL A 192 4.44 5.36 12.73
N ALA A 193 5.03 4.80 11.67
CA ALA A 193 6.33 4.12 11.73
C ALA A 193 7.51 5.08 11.97
N ARG A 194 7.36 6.39 11.70
CA ARG A 194 8.36 7.42 12.00
C ARG A 194 8.26 7.95 13.44
N LEU A 195 7.09 7.81 14.08
CA LEU A 195 6.94 8.18 15.48
C LEU A 195 7.81 7.28 16.39
N PRO A 196 8.41 7.85 17.44
CA PRO A 196 9.01 7.12 18.54
C PRO A 196 8.06 6.10 19.17
N ILE A 197 8.64 5.03 19.72
CA ILE A 197 7.90 3.84 20.11
C ILE A 197 6.82 4.11 21.17
N GLU A 198 7.02 5.08 22.05
CA GLU A 198 6.04 5.47 23.08
C GLU A 198 4.84 6.19 22.47
N CYS A 199 5.08 7.16 21.56
CA CYS A 199 4.04 7.86 20.81
C CYS A 199 3.28 6.89 19.90
N ARG A 200 3.99 5.98 19.24
CA ARG A 200 3.39 4.93 18.41
C ARG A 200 2.43 4.06 19.19
N ARG A 201 2.83 3.57 20.37
CA ARG A 201 1.95 2.77 21.25
C ARG A 201 0.72 3.55 21.70
N SER A 202 0.86 4.84 21.95
CA SER A 202 -0.27 5.72 22.29
C SER A 202 -1.25 5.82 21.12
N VAL A 203 -0.75 5.97 19.90
CA VAL A 203 -1.59 5.99 18.68
C VAL A 203 -2.26 4.64 18.48
N GLU A 204 -1.49 3.55 18.49
CA GLU A 204 -1.96 2.18 18.30
C GLU A 204 -3.01 1.77 19.34
N GLY A 205 -2.87 2.23 20.60
CA GLY A 205 -3.82 1.95 21.68
C GLY A 205 -5.20 2.57 21.48
N GLU A 206 -5.32 3.63 20.69
CA GLU A 206 -6.59 4.31 20.41
C GLU A 206 -7.31 3.74 19.17
N ILE A 207 -6.62 2.99 18.32
CA ILE A 207 -7.16 2.43 17.07
C ILE A 207 -8.35 1.48 17.30
N PRO A 208 -8.35 0.57 18.30
CA PRO A 208 -9.48 -0.32 18.54
C PRO A 208 -10.82 0.39 18.77
N ASP A 209 -10.79 1.64 19.25
CA ASP A 209 -11.97 2.49 19.45
C ASP A 209 -12.40 3.26 18.20
N MET A 210 -11.61 3.19 17.12
CA MET A 210 -11.89 3.85 15.85
C MET A 210 -12.60 2.90 14.87
N GLN A 211 -13.71 3.36 14.30
CA GLN A 211 -14.49 2.53 13.40
C GLN A 211 -13.79 2.37 12.05
N ARG A 212 -13.85 1.16 11.48
CA ARG A 212 -13.29 0.84 10.15
C ARG A 212 -11.77 0.98 10.04
N LEU A 213 -11.07 1.15 11.16
CA LEU A 213 -9.62 1.05 11.21
C LEU A 213 -9.21 -0.31 11.79
N GLU A 214 -8.19 -0.90 11.20
CA GLU A 214 -7.64 -2.19 11.61
C GLU A 214 -6.14 -2.04 11.88
N LEU A 215 -5.68 -2.47 13.05
CA LEU A 215 -4.26 -2.58 13.38
C LEU A 215 -3.85 -4.05 13.27
N THR A 216 -2.86 -4.35 12.43
CA THR A 216 -2.31 -5.71 12.34
C THR A 216 -1.22 -5.93 13.37
N GLN A 217 -0.85 -7.20 13.57
CA GLN A 217 0.21 -7.60 14.49
C GLN A 217 1.58 -7.00 14.12
N ASP A 218 1.79 -6.71 12.83
CA ASP A 218 3.02 -6.11 12.30
C ASP A 218 3.06 -4.58 12.49
N GLY A 219 2.03 -3.98 13.10
CA GLY A 219 1.94 -2.54 13.34
C GLY A 219 1.42 -1.73 12.15
N ASN A 220 0.94 -2.39 11.10
CA ASN A 220 0.33 -1.71 9.96
C ASN A 220 -1.12 -1.35 10.26
N ILE A 221 -1.53 -0.17 9.82
CA ILE A 221 -2.89 0.35 10.03
C ILE A 221 -3.60 0.38 8.68
N PHE A 222 -4.81 -0.13 8.62
CA PHE A 222 -5.63 -0.14 7.43
C PHE A 222 -6.96 0.56 7.65
N ALA A 223 -7.41 1.32 6.66
CA ALA A 223 -8.78 1.82 6.58
C ALA A 223 -9.61 0.91 5.67
N SER A 224 -10.70 0.37 6.21
CA SER A 224 -11.56 -0.61 5.53
C SER A 224 -12.82 0.04 4.95
N TYR A 225 -12.95 -0.03 3.63
CA TYR A 225 -14.09 0.49 2.87
C TYR A 225 -14.96 -0.64 2.31
N ALA A 226 -16.27 -0.49 2.44
CA ALA A 226 -17.22 -1.46 1.90
C ALA A 226 -17.40 -1.28 0.39
N VAL A 227 -17.47 -2.39 -0.33
CA VAL A 227 -17.77 -2.43 -1.77
C VAL A 227 -19.20 -2.88 -1.96
N ILE A 228 -20.00 -2.05 -2.64
CA ILE A 228 -21.42 -2.31 -2.90
C ILE A 228 -21.64 -2.52 -4.39
N ARG A 229 -22.34 -3.60 -4.73
CA ARG A 229 -22.73 -3.92 -6.10
C ARG A 229 -24.06 -3.24 -6.47
N ARG A 230 -24.09 -2.59 -7.63
CA ARG A 230 -25.28 -1.97 -8.22
C ARG A 230 -26.01 -2.95 -9.14
N LEU A 231 -27.26 -2.63 -9.47
CA LEU A 231 -28.16 -3.46 -10.29
C LEU A 231 -27.59 -3.87 -11.67
N LEU A 232 -26.68 -3.08 -12.24
CA LEU A 232 -26.04 -3.36 -13.54
C LEU A 232 -24.70 -4.11 -13.42
N GLY A 233 -24.38 -4.66 -12.25
CA GLY A 233 -23.13 -5.39 -12.00
C GLY A 233 -21.93 -4.52 -11.67
N SER A 234 -22.00 -3.20 -11.89
CA SER A 234 -20.95 -2.25 -11.47
C SER A 234 -20.83 -2.18 -9.95
N MET A 235 -19.61 -1.96 -9.46
CA MET A 235 -19.31 -1.87 -8.05
C MET A 235 -18.94 -0.44 -7.67
N ASN A 236 -19.15 -0.07 -6.40
CA ASN A 236 -18.78 1.23 -5.88
C ASN A 236 -18.22 1.09 -4.47
N VAL A 237 -17.11 1.77 -4.22
CA VAL A 237 -16.51 1.87 -2.88
C VAL A 237 -17.27 2.94 -2.10
N GLN A 238 -17.72 2.60 -0.89
CA GLN A 238 -18.43 3.53 -0.02
C GLN A 238 -17.79 3.61 1.35
N ASP A 239 -17.72 4.84 1.86
CA ASP A 239 -17.58 5.11 3.28
C ASP A 239 -18.98 5.33 3.86
N THR A 240 -19.56 4.29 4.44
CA THR A 240 -20.92 4.36 4.98
C THR A 240 -20.97 5.34 6.15
N ASN A 241 -21.80 6.38 6.02
CA ASN A 241 -21.97 7.44 7.04
C ASN A 241 -20.67 8.18 7.41
N ASN A 242 -19.68 8.24 6.51
CA ASN A 242 -18.38 8.89 6.74
C ASN A 242 -17.63 8.38 8.01
N GLN A 243 -17.90 7.15 8.46
CA GLN A 243 -17.29 6.57 9.66
C GLN A 243 -15.78 6.41 9.51
N THR A 244 -15.35 6.02 8.30
CA THR A 244 -13.93 5.83 7.99
C THR A 244 -13.23 7.18 7.95
N ALA A 245 -13.82 8.18 7.28
CA ALA A 245 -13.30 9.54 7.24
C ALA A 245 -13.18 10.17 8.64
N ALA A 246 -14.18 10.01 9.51
CA ALA A 246 -14.13 10.52 10.88
C ALA A 246 -13.01 9.86 11.70
N SER A 247 -12.85 8.54 11.56
CA SER A 247 -11.79 7.78 12.22
C SER A 247 -10.41 8.15 11.70
N LEU A 248 -10.26 8.35 10.39
CA LEU A 248 -9.03 8.84 9.78
C LEU A 248 -8.66 10.24 10.27
N HIS A 249 -9.64 11.15 10.36
CA HIS A 249 -9.42 12.48 10.89
C HIS A 249 -8.94 12.44 12.35
N ARG A 250 -9.57 11.60 13.19
CA ARG A 250 -9.13 11.38 14.58
C ARG A 250 -7.71 10.82 14.65
N LEU A 251 -7.41 9.79 13.85
CA LEU A 251 -6.08 9.18 13.80
C LEU A 251 -5.00 10.19 13.40
N LEU A 252 -5.22 10.91 12.30
CA LEU A 252 -4.28 11.91 11.82
C LEU A 252 -4.09 13.04 12.83
N ARG A 253 -5.12 13.40 13.60
CA ARG A 253 -5.03 14.46 14.60
C ARG A 253 -4.16 14.01 15.75
N LEU A 254 -4.28 12.75 16.14
CA LEU A 254 -3.45 12.11 17.16
C LEU A 254 -1.99 12.02 16.70
N ILE A 255 -1.75 11.57 15.47
CA ILE A 255 -0.40 11.52 14.87
C ILE A 255 0.21 12.92 14.86
N SER A 256 -0.53 13.90 14.34
CA SER A 256 -0.10 15.31 14.25
C SER A 256 0.24 15.90 15.61
N PHE A 257 -0.57 15.60 16.63
CA PHE A 257 -0.31 16.00 18.00
C PHE A 257 1.03 15.43 18.52
N HIS A 258 1.30 14.16 18.29
CA HIS A 258 2.57 13.54 18.69
C HIS A 258 3.77 14.12 17.92
N GLU A 259 3.65 14.33 16.61
CA GLU A 259 4.70 14.94 15.79
C GLU A 259 4.99 16.39 16.23
N LEU A 260 3.97 17.18 16.54
CA LEU A 260 4.12 18.55 17.07
C LEU A 260 4.72 18.56 18.46
N LYS A 261 4.29 17.66 19.35
CA LYS A 261 4.85 17.56 20.70
C LYS A 261 6.35 17.32 20.63
N GLU A 262 6.79 16.41 19.77
CA GLU A 262 8.21 16.14 19.56
C GLU A 262 8.95 17.34 18.94
N SER A 263 8.37 17.96 17.92
CA SER A 263 8.95 19.13 17.28
C SER A 263 9.08 20.33 18.24
N SER A 264 8.09 20.52 19.10
CA SER A 264 8.10 21.54 20.16
C SER A 264 9.18 21.23 21.21
N ILE A 265 9.29 19.98 21.66
CA ILE A 265 10.34 19.57 22.60
C ILE A 265 11.73 19.81 22.00
N LEU A 266 11.96 19.40 20.74
CA LEU A 266 13.24 19.61 20.07
C LEU A 266 13.58 21.09 19.92
N THR A 267 12.58 21.91 19.61
CA THR A 267 12.74 23.37 19.47
C THR A 267 13.04 24.02 20.82
N GLU A 268 12.34 23.64 21.88
CA GLU A 268 12.64 24.10 23.25
C GLU A 268 14.05 23.69 23.68
N LEU A 269 14.46 22.44 23.43
CA LEU A 269 15.81 21.95 23.73
C LEU A 269 16.88 22.70 22.92
N ALA A 270 16.61 23.03 21.65
CA ALA A 270 17.52 23.78 20.79
C ALA A 270 17.67 25.24 21.26
N ILE A 271 16.57 25.91 21.60
CA ILE A 271 16.59 27.27 22.17
C ILE A 271 17.32 27.27 23.51
N TRP A 272 17.05 26.28 24.35
CA TRP A 272 17.68 26.12 25.66
C TRP A 272 19.20 25.91 25.52
N LYS A 273 19.63 25.02 24.62
CA LYS A 273 21.04 24.79 24.31
C LYS A 273 21.71 26.05 23.74
N SER A 274 21.08 26.73 22.79
CA SER A 274 21.60 27.97 22.21
C SER A 274 21.86 29.04 23.27
N ARG A 275 20.97 29.18 24.26
CA ARG A 275 21.17 30.12 25.38
C ARG A 275 22.32 29.71 26.30
N ILE A 276 22.48 28.42 26.58
CA ILE A 276 23.64 27.92 27.36
C ILE A 276 24.94 28.21 26.59
N ASP A 277 24.95 27.98 25.27
CA ASP A 277 26.11 28.18 24.41
C ASP A 277 26.44 29.69 24.24
N GLN A 278 25.44 30.57 24.34
CA GLN A 278 25.60 32.04 24.32
C GLN A 278 25.95 32.65 25.69
N ALA A 279 25.91 31.87 26.78
CA ALA A 279 26.26 32.38 28.10
C ALA A 279 27.74 32.78 28.14
N THR A 280 28.02 34.01 28.55
CA THR A 280 29.38 34.56 28.68
C THR A 280 30.23 33.89 29.76
N THR A 281 29.62 33.04 30.60
CA THR A 281 30.30 32.25 31.62
C THR A 281 29.82 30.79 31.57
N PRO A 282 30.67 29.79 31.90
CA PRO A 282 30.28 28.38 31.84
C PRO A 282 29.13 28.08 32.80
N VAL A 283 27.95 27.75 32.27
CA VAL A 283 26.75 27.45 33.08
C VAL A 283 26.91 26.10 33.78
N GLN A 284 26.91 26.12 35.12
CA GLN A 284 27.02 24.92 35.93
C GLN A 284 25.79 24.01 35.75
N PRO A 285 25.93 22.67 35.80
CA PRO A 285 24.83 21.74 35.51
C PRO A 285 23.55 21.96 36.34
N LYS A 286 23.69 22.49 37.56
CA LYS A 286 22.58 22.75 38.50
C LYS A 286 21.73 23.97 38.12
N GLU A 287 22.29 24.90 37.36
CA GLU A 287 21.65 26.19 37.01
C GLU A 287 21.01 26.15 35.62
N ARG A 288 21.28 25.10 34.83
CA ARG A 288 20.79 24.99 33.46
C ARG A 288 19.26 25.04 33.37
N SER A 289 18.53 24.52 34.35
CA SER A 289 17.06 24.54 34.34
C SER A 289 16.45 25.94 34.30
N GLU A 290 17.14 26.95 34.80
CA GLU A 290 16.68 28.35 34.81
C GLU A 290 16.71 29.01 33.42
N TYR A 291 17.38 28.38 32.46
CA TYR A 291 17.46 28.85 31.08
C TYR A 291 16.38 28.26 30.16
N ARG A 292 15.49 27.39 30.69
CA ARG A 292 14.34 26.87 29.93
C ARG A 292 13.35 27.99 29.64
N VAL A 293 12.82 28.01 28.41
CA VAL A 293 11.81 28.98 27.98
C VAL A 293 10.69 28.24 27.27
N LEU A 294 9.45 28.54 27.65
CA LEU A 294 8.26 28.06 26.95
C LEU A 294 8.15 28.76 25.60
N ILE A 295 7.78 28.03 24.54
CA ILE A 295 7.54 28.63 23.23
C ILE A 295 6.34 29.59 23.33
N PRO A 296 6.46 30.88 22.93
CA PRO A 296 5.34 31.82 22.92
C PRO A 296 4.25 31.38 21.92
N ASP A 297 2.98 31.64 22.22
CA ASP A 297 1.85 31.17 21.40
C ASP A 297 1.91 31.60 19.92
N PRO A 298 2.35 32.82 19.54
CA PRO A 298 2.53 33.18 18.14
C PRO A 298 3.53 32.28 17.40
N ALA A 299 4.59 31.84 18.09
CA ALA A 299 5.57 30.92 17.52
C ALA A 299 5.00 29.49 17.43
N LYS A 300 4.17 29.05 18.38
CA LYS A 300 3.44 27.77 18.27
C LYS A 300 2.54 27.76 17.04
N CYS A 301 1.77 28.83 16.80
CA CYS A 301 0.91 28.95 15.63
C CYS A 301 1.70 28.89 14.31
N LEU A 302 2.83 29.59 14.22
CA LEU A 302 3.71 29.56 13.05
C LEU A 302 4.34 28.17 12.82
N ILE A 303 4.68 27.45 13.89
CA ILE A 303 5.18 26.06 13.80
C ILE A 303 4.07 25.14 13.27
N MET A 304 2.83 25.30 13.77
CA MET A 304 1.68 24.55 13.27
C MET A 304 1.40 24.83 11.80
N GLU A 305 1.50 26.08 11.36
CA GLU A 305 1.36 26.48 9.96
C GLU A 305 2.48 25.91 9.09
N TYR A 306 3.74 26.06 9.51
CA TYR A 306 4.90 25.53 8.79
C TYR A 306 4.85 24.01 8.62
N CYS A 307 4.35 23.29 9.63
CA CYS A 307 4.22 21.84 9.58
C CYS A 307 2.93 21.35 8.87
N GLY A 308 2.10 22.26 8.35
CA GLY A 308 0.88 21.92 7.63
C GLY A 308 -0.28 21.44 8.50
N PHE A 309 -0.29 21.79 9.79
CA PHE A 309 -1.35 21.40 10.75
C PHE A 309 -2.44 22.47 10.94
N THR A 310 -2.36 23.59 10.22
CA THR A 310 -3.37 24.66 10.25
C THR A 310 -4.74 24.13 9.79
N GLY A 311 -5.75 24.27 10.65
CA GLY A 311 -7.10 23.72 10.42
C GLY A 311 -7.29 22.26 10.83
N PHE A 312 -6.20 21.53 11.15
CA PHE A 312 -6.24 20.15 11.65
C PHE A 312 -6.20 20.07 13.17
N LEU A 313 -5.50 21.02 13.79
CA LEU A 313 -5.40 21.19 15.24
C LEU A 313 -5.73 22.66 15.58
N GLU A 314 -6.60 22.87 16.56
CA GLU A 314 -6.85 24.19 17.14
C GLU A 314 -5.89 24.41 18.32
N PRO A 315 -5.09 25.49 18.32
CA PRO A 315 -4.28 25.83 19.48
C PRO A 315 -5.19 26.21 20.64
N THR A 316 -4.95 25.62 21.81
CA THR A 316 -5.57 26.07 23.05
C THR A 316 -4.92 27.40 23.42
N ILE A 317 -5.67 28.49 23.25
CA ILE A 317 -5.24 29.82 23.70
C ILE A 317 -5.44 29.84 25.21
N GLU A 318 -4.36 29.90 26.00
CA GLU A 318 -4.47 30.13 27.44
C GLU A 318 -4.92 31.59 27.65
N GLY A 319 -6.23 31.82 27.83
CA GLY A 319 -6.73 33.15 28.16
C GLY A 319 -8.18 33.51 27.82
N ASP A 320 -9.13 32.56 27.76
CA ASP A 320 -10.58 32.86 27.76
C ASP A 320 -11.27 32.26 29.00
#